data_AF-A0A1T5BN02-F1
#
_entry.id   AF-A0A1T5BN02-F1
#
_cell.length_a   1.000
_cell.length_b   1.000
_cell.length_c   1.000
_cell.angle_alpha   90.00
_cell.angle_beta   90.00
_cell.angle_gamma   90.00
#
_symmetry.space_group_name_H-M   'P 1'
#
loop_
_entity.id
_entity.type
_entity.pdbx_description
1 polymer ?
#
loop_
_entity_poly.entity_id
_entity_poly.type
_entity_poly.pdbx_seq_one_letter_code
_entity_poly.pdbx_strand_id
1 'polypeptide(L)'
;MTVYVACKFRSADTRSYTYSYDGDDTFAPGDIVKVPDNRDPTAWKRVEVVSVSDQAPPFACKPILGRVEDASLEELPVYEAEPTRSDDDPVVQF
;
A
#
# COMPACT_ATOMS: atom_id res chain seq x y z
N MET A 1 -0.93 18.95 11.60
CA MET A 1 -0.45 19.76 10.46
C MET A 1 -1.33 19.45 9.23
N THR A 2 -1.63 20.43 8.37
CA THR A 2 -2.39 20.14 7.14
C THR A 2 -1.44 19.83 5.98
N VAL A 3 -1.62 18.68 5.33
CA VAL A 3 -0.86 18.28 4.15
C VAL A 3 -1.79 17.87 3.01
N TYR A 4 -1.27 17.89 1.78
CA TYR A 4 -1.97 17.58 0.56
C TYR A 4 -1.34 16.38 -0.12
N VAL A 5 -2.11 15.31 -0.24
CA VAL A 5 -1.63 14.00 -0.69
C VAL A 5 -2.20 13.73 -2.07
N ALA A 6 -1.32 13.56 -3.05
CA ALA A 6 -1.68 13.11 -4.38
C ALA A 6 -1.74 11.59 -4.39
N CYS A 7 -2.91 11.04 -4.72
CA CYS A 7 -3.15 9.60 -4.72
C CYS A 7 -3.64 9.10 -6.08
N LYS A 8 -3.47 7.80 -6.31
CA LYS A 8 -4.02 7.08 -7.46
C LYS A 8 -4.87 5.88 -7.01
N PHE A 9 -5.95 5.61 -7.73
CA PHE A 9 -6.79 4.45 -7.44
C PHE A 9 -6.14 3.12 -7.83
N ARG A 10 -5.24 3.16 -8.82
CA ARG A 10 -4.44 2.02 -9.28
C ARG A 10 -3.08 2.55 -9.73
N SER A 11 -2.01 1.80 -9.53
CA SER A 11 -0.65 2.23 -9.91
C SER A 11 -0.51 2.47 -11.42
N ALA A 12 -1.29 1.75 -12.24
CA ALA A 12 -1.37 1.94 -13.69
C ALA A 12 -2.21 3.16 -14.14
N ASP A 13 -2.89 3.84 -13.21
CA ASP A 13 -3.71 4.99 -13.54
C ASP A 13 -2.84 6.21 -13.88
N THR A 14 -3.20 6.91 -14.95
CA THR A 14 -2.51 8.13 -15.38
C THR A 14 -2.94 9.34 -14.54
N ARG A 15 -4.16 9.32 -13.97
CA ARG A 15 -4.72 10.44 -13.21
C ARG A 15 -4.45 10.29 -11.73
N SER A 16 -3.85 11.33 -11.17
CA SER A 16 -3.72 11.52 -9.72
C SER A 16 -4.77 12.50 -9.22
N TYR A 17 -5.30 12.24 -8.02
CA TYR A 17 -6.27 13.08 -7.34
C TYR A 17 -5.68 13.54 -6.01
N THR A 18 -5.88 14.81 -5.66
CA THR A 18 -5.30 15.39 -4.44
C THR A 18 -6.34 15.45 -3.32
N TYR A 19 -5.95 14.98 -2.15
CA TYR A 19 -6.75 14.95 -0.93
C TYR A 19 -6.04 15.73 0.17
N SER A 20 -6.81 16.34 1.07
CA SER A 20 -6.26 17.00 2.25
C SER A 20 -6.23 16.03 3.42
N TYR A 21 -5.21 16.16 4.26
CA TYR A 21 -5.14 15.45 5.52
C TYR A 21 -4.78 16.44 6.62
N ASP A 22 -5.60 16.46 7.67
CA ASP A 22 -5.38 17.26 8.86
C ASP A 22 -5.06 16.31 10.02
N GLY A 23 -3.77 16.17 10.30
CA GLY A 23 -3.28 15.25 11.32
C GLY A 23 -1.78 15.40 11.53
N ASP A 24 -1.22 14.64 12.45
CA ASP A 24 0.22 14.66 12.75
C ASP A 24 0.98 13.56 12.01
N ASP A 25 0.27 12.62 11.37
CA ASP A 25 0.87 11.59 10.53
C ASP A 25 1.44 12.16 9.23
N THR A 26 2.52 11.54 8.77
CA THR A 26 3.13 11.79 7.46
C THR A 26 3.01 10.53 6.61
N PHE A 27 2.52 10.70 5.37
CA PHE A 27 2.46 9.61 4.41
C PHE A 27 3.71 9.59 3.52
N ALA A 28 4.12 8.40 3.10
CA ALA A 28 5.15 8.19 2.10
C ALA A 28 4.52 7.75 0.77
N PRO A 29 5.16 8.02 -0.38
CA PRO A 29 4.81 7.40 -1.65
C PRO A 29 4.79 5.87 -1.53
N GLY A 30 3.74 5.23 -2.01
CA GLY A 30 3.48 3.79 -1.88
C GLY A 30 2.54 3.40 -0.74
N ASP A 31 2.27 4.31 0.20
CA ASP A 31 1.30 4.05 1.27
C ASP A 31 -0.12 3.90 0.73
N ILE A 32 -0.92 3.09 1.42
CA ILE A 32 -2.34 2.92 1.10
C ILE A 32 -3.18 3.72 2.09
N VAL A 33 -4.02 4.61 1.58
CA VAL A 33 -4.91 5.46 2.38
C VAL A 33 -6.37 5.29 1.97
N LYS A 34 -7.28 5.65 2.88
CA LYS A 34 -8.73 5.61 2.70
C LYS A 34 -9.24 6.98 2.31
N VAL A 35 -9.94 7.07 1.19
CA VAL A 35 -10.61 8.29 0.73
C VAL A 35 -12.11 8.04 0.58
N PRO A 36 -12.96 9.05 0.79
CA PRO A 36 -14.40 8.91 0.60
C PRO A 36 -14.73 8.67 -0.88
N ASP A 37 -15.72 7.82 -1.15
CA ASP A 37 -16.20 7.65 -2.52
C ASP A 37 -16.89 8.92 -3.03
N ASN A 38 -16.82 9.14 -4.35
CA ASN A 38 -17.41 10.35 -4.94
C ASN A 38 -18.93 10.26 -5.10
N ARG A 39 -19.48 9.04 -5.23
CA ARG A 39 -20.91 8.81 -5.44
C ARG A 39 -21.63 8.53 -4.13
N ASP A 40 -20.98 7.84 -3.22
CA ASP A 40 -21.55 7.49 -1.91
C ASP A 40 -20.63 7.98 -0.76
N PRO A 41 -21.08 8.95 0.07
CA PRO A 41 -20.25 9.50 1.14
C PRO A 41 -20.08 8.55 2.34
N THR A 42 -20.85 7.47 2.41
CA THR A 42 -20.72 6.43 3.46
C THR A 42 -19.74 5.34 3.06
N ALA A 43 -19.47 5.21 1.75
CA ALA A 43 -18.47 4.32 1.20
C ALA A 43 -17.08 4.96 1.14
N TRP A 44 -16.05 4.11 1.16
CA TRP A 44 -14.66 4.52 1.04
C TRP A 44 -13.93 3.67 -0.02
N LYS A 45 -12.82 4.19 -0.51
CA LYS A 45 -11.92 3.51 -1.45
C LYS A 45 -10.49 3.56 -0.96
N ARG A 46 -9.75 2.50 -1.26
CA ARG A 46 -8.29 2.46 -1.11
C ARG A 46 -7.62 3.16 -2.28
N VAL A 47 -6.64 4.00 -2.00
CA VAL A 47 -5.81 4.66 -3.00
C VAL A 47 -4.35 4.61 -2.54
N GLU A 48 -3.45 4.55 -3.51
CA GLU A 48 -2.01 4.57 -3.30
C GLU A 48 -1.51 6.02 -3.32
N VAL A 49 -0.69 6.38 -2.34
CA VAL A 49 -0.04 7.68 -2.24
C VAL A 49 1.07 7.76 -3.27
N VAL A 50 1.08 8.82 -4.06
CA VAL A 50 2.11 9.09 -5.08
C VAL A 50 3.06 10.17 -4.59
N SER A 51 2.53 11.21 -3.94
CA SER A 51 3.33 12.32 -3.44
C SER A 51 2.58 13.07 -2.34
N VAL A 52 3.32 13.74 -1.47
CA VAL A 52 2.79 14.59 -0.40
C VAL A 52 3.40 15.99 -0.55
N SER A 53 2.56 17.00 -0.35
CA SER A 53 2.91 18.42 -0.46
C SER A 53 2.29 19.18 0.70
N ASP A 54 3.02 20.12 1.31
CA ASP A 54 2.48 21.07 2.28
C ASP A 54 1.77 22.26 1.61
N GLN A 55 1.99 22.45 0.31
CA GLN A 55 1.35 23.54 -0.44
C GLN A 55 -0.08 23.21 -0.87
N ALA A 56 -1.02 24.09 -0.52
CA ALA A 56 -2.42 24.00 -0.89
C ALA A 56 -2.66 24.14 -2.41
N PRO A 57 -3.38 23.20 -3.05
CA PRO A 57 -3.83 23.36 -4.43
C PRO A 57 -4.88 24.47 -4.58
N PRO A 58 -5.05 25.04 -5.78
CA PRO A 58 -6.07 26.08 -6.05
C PRO A 58 -7.52 25.56 -6.13
N PHE A 59 -7.78 24.35 -5.63
CA PHE A 59 -9.08 23.68 -5.69
C PHE A 59 -9.42 23.01 -4.36
N ALA A 60 -10.71 22.86 -4.06
CA ALA A 60 -11.18 22.19 -2.85
C ALA A 60 -10.78 20.71 -2.85
N CYS A 61 -10.03 20.30 -1.84
CA CYS A 61 -9.59 18.91 -1.65
C CYS A 61 -10.53 18.20 -0.67
N LYS A 62 -10.85 16.94 -0.97
CA LYS A 62 -11.60 16.09 -0.03
C LYS A 62 -10.66 15.56 1.07
N PRO A 63 -11.16 15.32 2.29
CA PRO A 63 -10.34 14.82 3.37
C PRO A 63 -10.00 13.32 3.20
N ILE A 64 -8.79 12.95 3.62
CA ILE A 64 -8.40 11.55 3.83
C ILE A 64 -9.05 11.05 5.13
N LEU A 65 -9.65 9.86 5.08
CA LEU A 65 -10.34 9.26 6.23
C LEU A 65 -9.38 8.56 7.20
N GLY A 66 -8.22 8.12 6.71
CA GLY A 66 -7.16 7.48 7.50
C GLY A 66 -6.25 6.59 6.66
N ARG A 67 -5.21 6.02 7.29
CA ARG A 67 -4.33 5.04 6.66
C ARG A 67 -5.01 3.66 6.60
N VAL A 68 -4.70 2.87 5.57
CA VAL A 68 -4.95 1.43 5.58
C VAL A 68 -3.66 0.80 6.08
N GLU A 69 -3.66 0.29 7.32
CA GLU A 69 -2.64 -0.65 7.75
C GLU A 69 -2.88 -1.95 6.97
N ASP A 70 -2.13 -2.15 5.88
CA ASP A 70 -2.11 -3.41 5.16
C ASP A 70 -1.31 -4.41 6.01
N ALA A 71 -1.97 -4.93 7.05
CA ALA A 71 -1.45 -6.03 7.83
C ALA A 71 -1.52 -7.32 6.99
N SER A 72 -0.53 -7.54 6.11
CA SER A 72 -0.04 -8.87 5.68
C SER A 72 0.98 -8.75 4.53
N LEU A 73 2.21 -8.33 4.86
CA LEU A 73 3.42 -8.74 4.11
C LEU A 73 4.40 -9.53 5.02
N GLU A 74 3.89 -10.06 6.12
CA GLU A 74 4.45 -11.18 6.87
C GLU A 74 3.52 -12.35 6.49
N GLU A 75 3.93 -13.48 5.92
CA GLU A 75 5.19 -14.20 5.90
C GLU A 75 5.34 -14.84 4.51
N LEU A 76 6.44 -14.58 3.77
CA LEU A 76 6.85 -15.56 2.77
C LEU A 76 7.26 -16.80 3.57
N PRO A 77 6.64 -17.97 3.39
CA PRO A 77 7.12 -19.17 4.05
C PRO A 77 8.57 -19.36 3.58
N VAL A 78 9.50 -19.26 4.53
CA VAL A 78 10.86 -19.72 4.33
C VAL A 78 10.70 -21.19 4.00
N TYR A 79 10.83 -21.54 2.73
CA TYR A 79 10.95 -22.92 2.30
C TYR A 79 12.24 -23.41 2.94
N GLU A 80 12.10 -24.05 4.09
CA GLU A 80 13.16 -24.84 4.69
C GLU A 80 13.52 -25.87 3.62
N ALA A 81 14.67 -25.67 3.00
CA ALA A 81 15.21 -26.60 2.02
C ALA A 81 15.30 -27.95 2.71
N GLU A 82 14.40 -28.88 2.37
CA GLU A 82 14.50 -30.25 2.81
C GLU A 82 15.93 -30.72 2.48
N PRO A 83 16.72 -31.22 3.46
CA PRO A 83 18.00 -31.80 3.13
C PRO A 83 17.69 -32.96 2.17
N THR A 84 18.17 -32.80 0.94
CA THR A 84 18.19 -33.84 -0.08
C THR A 84 18.74 -35.07 0.60
N ARG A 85 17.86 -36.05 0.84
CA ARG A 85 18.25 -37.38 1.29
C ARG A 85 19.09 -37.94 0.15
N SER A 86 20.40 -37.74 0.23
CA SER A 86 21.36 -38.29 -0.69
C SER A 86 21.14 -39.79 -0.73
N ASP A 87 20.69 -40.20 -1.90
CA ASP A 87 20.83 -41.53 -2.45
C ASP A 87 22.31 -41.96 -2.26
N ASP A 88 22.57 -42.81 -1.28
CA ASP A 88 23.80 -43.59 -1.20
C ASP A 88 23.48 -44.93 -0.53
N ASP A 89 23.06 -45.88 -1.36
CA ASP A 89 23.41 -47.28 -1.13
C ASP A 89 23.65 -47.95 -2.49
N PRO A 90 24.91 -48.02 -2.97
CA PRO A 90 25.24 -48.76 -4.16
C PRO A 90 25.16 -50.27 -3.92
N VAL A 91 24.28 -50.90 -4.70
CA VAL A 91 24.23 -52.30 -5.10
C VAL A 91 25.62 -52.99 -5.18
N VAL A 92 25.75 -54.07 -4.37
CA VAL A 92 26.37 -55.40 -4.64
C VAL A 92 27.91 -55.57 -4.59
N GLN A 93 28.38 -56.48 -3.71
CA GLN A 93 29.21 -57.70 -3.94
C GLN A 93 29.67 -58.27 -2.57
N PHE A 94 29.65 -59.56 -2.22
CA PHE A 94 30.21 -60.77 -2.87
C PHE A 94 29.43 -62.04 -2.48
#